data_AF-A0A2V5XTP7-F1
#
_entry.id   AF-A0A2V5XTP7-F1
#
_cell.length_a   1.000
_cell.length_b   1.000
_cell.length_c   1.000
_cell.angle_alpha   90.00
_cell.angle_beta   90.00
_cell.angle_gamma   90.00
#
_symmetry.space_group_name_H-M   'P 1'
#
loop_
_entity.id
_entity.type
_entity.pdbx_description
1 polymer ?
#
loop_
_entity_poly.entity_id
_entity_poly.type
_entity_poly.pdbx_seq_one_letter_code
_entity_poly.pdbx_strand_id
1 'polypeptide(L)' 'FSKYIVVVDEDCDVHNTSEVLFRLCANTDPARDTTVIKNPSDSLDHAPTDQNVGSHMGFDATRKLPGEN' A
#
# COMPACT_ATOMS: atom_id res chain seq x y z
N PHE A 1 -8.56 10.94 -3.71
CA PHE A 1 -7.53 10.15 -4.43
C PHE A 1 -6.66 9.42 -3.41
N SER A 2 -6.61 8.09 -3.45
CA SER A 2 -5.86 7.30 -2.45
C SER A 2 -4.39 7.21 -2.83
N LYS A 3 -3.49 7.70 -1.96
CA LYS A 3 -2.03 7.63 -2.18
C LYS A 3 -1.43 6.30 -1.78
N TYR A 4 -1.98 5.70 -0.74
CA TYR A 4 -1.52 4.43 -0.17
C TYR A 4 -2.69 3.46 -0.13
N ILE A 5 -2.43 2.21 -0.53
CA ILE A 5 -3.37 1.09 -0.40
C ILE A 5 -2.61 -0.06 0.25
N VAL A 6 -3.18 -0.64 1.30
CA VAL A 6 -2.70 -1.87 1.92
C VAL A 6 -3.76 -2.94 1.69
N VAL A 7 -3.38 -4.03 1.04
CA VAL A 7 -4.24 -5.18 0.80
C VAL A 7 -3.93 -6.24 1.85
N VAL A 8 -4.95 -6.73 2.54
CA VAL A 8 -4.85 -7.76 3.58
C VAL A 8 -5.83 -8.90 3.27
N ASP A 9 -5.60 -10.05 3.88
CA ASP A 9 -6.53 -11.19 3.83
C ASP A 9 -7.89 -10.87 4.50
N GLU A 10 -8.90 -11.66 4.17
CA GLU A 10 -10.29 -11.52 4.68
C GLU A 10 -10.41 -11.65 6.21
N ASP A 11 -9.42 -12.27 6.86
CA ASP A 11 -9.39 -12.50 8.30
C ASP A 11 -8.78 -11.34 9.10
N CYS A 12 -8.44 -10.22 8.44
CA CYS A 12 -7.93 -9.00 9.06
C CYS A 12 -9.04 -7.96 9.24
N ASP A 13 -9.22 -7.43 10.46
CA ASP A 13 -10.10 -6.28 10.69
C ASP A 13 -9.46 -4.99 10.15
N VAL A 14 -9.95 -4.52 9.00
CA VAL A 14 -9.45 -3.30 8.33
C VAL A 14 -9.74 -2.01 9.10
N HIS A 15 -10.62 -2.04 10.13
CA HIS A 15 -10.86 -0.91 11.02
C HIS A 15 -9.92 -0.90 12.23
N ASN A 16 -9.16 -1.97 12.46
CA ASN A 16 -8.12 -2.06 13.47
C ASN A 16 -6.73 -1.77 12.87
N THR A 17 -6.29 -0.51 12.97
CA THR A 17 -5.00 -0.07 12.41
C THR A 17 -3.80 -0.86 12.93
N SER A 18 -3.82 -1.31 14.19
CA SER A 18 -2.73 -2.08 14.77
C SER A 18 -2.61 -3.46 14.12
N GLU A 19 -3.75 -4.09 13.79
CA GLU A 19 -3.77 -5.36 13.09
C GLU A 19 -3.29 -5.22 11.64
N VAL A 20 -3.79 -4.21 10.92
CA VAL A 20 -3.34 -3.91 9.55
C VAL A 20 -1.83 -3.66 9.51
N LEU A 21 -1.30 -2.88 10.46
CA LEU A 21 0.14 -2.62 10.55
C LEU A 21 0.93 -3.89 10.88
N PHE A 22 0.41 -4.75 11.76
CA PHE A 22 1.02 -6.03 12.03
C PHE A 22 1.09 -6.92 10.78
N ARG A 23 -0.02 -7.05 10.03
CA ARG A 23 -0.07 -7.81 8.76
C ARG A 23 0.91 -7.24 7.73
N LEU A 24 0.93 -5.91 7.57
CA LEU A 24 1.88 -5.23 6.69
C LEU A 24 3.33 -5.59 7.01
N CYS A 25 3.74 -5.50 8.28
CA CYS A 25 5.11 -5.78 8.69
C CYS A 25 5.46 -7.28 8.70
N ALA A 26 4.49 -8.17 8.92
CA ALA A 26 4.74 -9.60 9.04
C ALA A 26 4.70 -10.35 7.70
N ASN A 27 3.88 -9.88 6.75
CA ASN A 27 3.61 -10.61 5.51
C ASN A 27 4.31 -10.04 4.27
N THR A 28 5.09 -8.95 4.40
CA THR A 28 5.76 -8.32 3.26
C THR A 28 7.27 -8.53 3.25
N ASP A 29 7.81 -8.85 2.08
CA ASP A 29 9.13 -8.41 1.66
C ASP A 29 8.96 -7.04 0.95
N PRO A 30 9.48 -5.93 1.50
CA PRO A 30 9.19 -4.61 0.97
C PRO A 30 9.57 -4.40 -0.50
N ALA A 31 10.61 -5.08 -1.00
CA ALA A 31 11.04 -4.91 -2.39
C ALA A 31 10.15 -5.67 -3.37
N ARG A 32 9.66 -6.85 -2.96
CA ARG A 32 8.79 -7.69 -3.78
C ARG A 32 7.32 -7.25 -3.74
N ASP A 33 6.84 -6.90 -2.55
CA ASP A 33 5.41 -6.75 -2.27
C ASP A 33 4.92 -5.30 -2.28
N THR A 34 5.78 -4.36 -2.71
CA THR A 34 5.43 -2.95 -2.88
C THR A 34 5.42 -2.57 -4.36
N THR A 35 4.38 -1.87 -4.79
CA THR A 35 4.31 -1.25 -6.12
C THR A 35 4.27 0.27 -5.97
N VAL A 36 5.12 0.97 -6.73
CA VAL A 36 5.12 2.44 -6.79
C VAL A 36 4.89 2.88 -8.22
N ILE A 37 3.88 3.73 -8.42
CA ILE A 37 3.54 4.29 -9.72
C ILE A 37 3.38 5.81 -9.62
N LYS A 38 3.63 6.52 -10.71
CA LYS A 38 3.42 7.97 -10.80
C LYS A 38 2.17 8.24 -11.64
N ASN A 39 1.21 8.97 -11.07
CA ASN A 39 -0.13 9.16 -11.65
C ASN A 39 -0.73 10.51 -11.21
N PRO A 40 -1.89 10.91 -11.75
CA PRO A 40 -2.59 12.11 -11.28
C PRO A 40 -2.89 12.05 -9.79
N SER A 41 -2.53 13.12 -9.08
CA SER A 41 -2.83 13.33 -7.66
C SER A 41 -3.83 14.47 -7.48
N ASP A 42 -4.37 14.59 -6.27
CA ASP A 42 -5.28 15.66 -5.90
C ASP A 42 -4.59 17.03 -6.03
N SER A 43 -5.32 18.03 -6.53
CA SER A 43 -4.77 19.37 -6.75
C SER A 43 -4.50 20.16 -5.47
N LEU A 44 -5.11 19.75 -4.36
CA LEU A 44 -4.90 20.33 -3.04
C LEU A 44 -3.83 19.57 -2.24
N ASP A 45 -3.27 18.51 -2.82
CA ASP A 45 -2.18 17.78 -2.22
C ASP A 45 -0.86 18.55 -2.37
N HIS A 46 -0.32 19.01 -1.24
CA HIS A 46 0.91 19.78 -1.17
C HIS A 46 2.19 18.92 -1.21
N ALA A 47 2.06 17.60 -1.08
CA ALA A 47 3.21 16.70 -1.00
C ALA A 47 3.95 16.43 -2.33
N PRO A 48 3.28 16.31 -3.48
CA PRO A 48 3.94 16.07 -4.76
C PRO A 48 4.79 17.26 -5.21
N THR A 49 5.92 16.97 -5.85
CA THR A 49 6.79 18.01 -6.43
C THR A 49 6.20 18.63 -7.70
N ASP A 50 5.45 17.83 -8.46
CA ASP A 50 4.78 18.25 -9.69
C ASP A 50 3.29 18.49 -9.40
N GLN A 51 2.76 19.62 -9.87
CA GLN A 51 1.36 19.96 -9.63
C GLN A 51 0.44 18.89 -10.21
N ASN A 52 -0.51 18.40 -9.41
CA ASN A 52 -1.51 17.38 -9.77
C ASN A 52 -0.91 16.04 -10.22
N VAL A 53 0.38 15.76 -9.97
CA VAL A 53 1.03 14.49 -10.33
C VAL A 53 1.84 14.00 -9.14
N GLY A 54 1.41 12.89 -8.55
CA GLY A 54 2.02 12.30 -7.36
C GLY A 54 2.37 10.84 -7.53
N SER A 55 3.15 10.32 -6.60
CA SER A 55 3.39 8.89 -6.48
C SER A 55 2.28 8.24 -5.66
N HIS A 56 1.85 7.07 -6.11
CA HIS A 56 0.92 6.19 -5.41
C HIS A 56 1.65 4.89 -5.09
N MET A 57 1.33 4.31 -3.94
CA MET A 57 1.99 3.13 -3.43
C MET A 57 0.97 2.09 -2.98
N GLY A 58 1.16 0.86 -3.44
CA GLY A 58 0.38 -0.30 -3.02
C GLY A 58 1.27 -1.27 -2.26
N PHE A 59 0.74 -1.83 -1.18
CA PHE A 59 1.35 -2.90 -0.41
C PHE A 59 0.47 -4.14 -0.47
N ASP A 60 1.02 -5.26 -0.90
CA ASP A 60 0.37 -6.56 -0.78
C ASP A 60 0.79 -7.25 0.52
N ALA A 61 0.01 -7.07 1.58
CA ALA A 61 0.21 -7.66 2.90
C ALA A 61 -0.60 -8.96 3.11
N THR A 62 -1.05 -9.60 2.03
CA THR A 62 -1.68 -10.92 2.07
C THR A 62 -0.65 -12.01 2.37
N ARG A 63 -1.11 -13.16 2.85
CA ARG A 63 -0.26 -14.35 3.00
C ARG A 63 0.20 -14.83 1.62
N LYS A 64 1.51 -15.01 1.49
CA LYS A 64 2.14 -15.44 0.24
C LYS A 64 1.86 -16.90 -0.07
N LEU A 65 1.36 -17.15 -1.28
CA LEU A 65 1.11 -18.47 -1.82
C LEU A 65 2.38 -19.11 -2.38
N PRO A 66 2.38 -20.43 -2.63
CA PRO A 66 3.51 -21.08 -3.29
C PRO A 66 3.83 -20.44 -4.65
N GLY A 67 5.06 -19.95 -4.81
CA GLY A 67 5.53 -19.29 -6.04
C GLY A 67 5.54 -17.76 -5.98
N GLU A 68 4.99 -17.16 -4.93
CA GLU A 68 5.04 -15.70 -4.69
C GLU A 68 6.21 -15.28 -3.80
N ASN A 69 7.02 -16.24 -3.31
CA ASN A 69 8.17 -15.97 -2.46
C ASN A 69 9.47 -15.72 -3.23
#